data_AF-A0A1B8ART5-F1
#
_entry.id   AF-A0A1B8ART5-F1
#
_cell.length_a   1.000
_cell.length_b   1.000
_cell.length_c   1.000
_cell.angle_alpha   90.00
_cell.angle_beta   90.00
_cell.angle_gamma   90.00
#
_symmetry.space_group_name_H-M   'P 1'
#
loop_
_entity.id
_entity.type
_entity.pdbx_description
1 polymer ?
#
loop_
_entity_poly.entity_id
_entity_poly.type
_entity_poly.pdbx_seq_one_letter_code
_entity_poly.pdbx_strand_id
1 'polypeptide(L)'
;MKSSTAFLALAATANAARIAKREYPWDTKESLCNDKAWLLETAEGASQVWEETGAGDELDIQIMGQWEHEVNWLFNLEHAINNGSGNLGMSGCGLIDSDCLPQGAPDCEEHFDKFGTTGDPLKDPIGRTSYWIFQAIKGMHSKFQMLHGELVKQTLITSLQIGEMVKDFGGNEDKTEDVLKWLSAAVGLGSTIGGLVPGAGEGISTGFDIMGGVFDIIAEETKPEEIDQATISSALGDIFQATSDKLKKTMRLATGTLLPGESPDLFNTLPASSKYGPWIHSPITKFFNGGWFLLSDRSQPVQNLINAISGNIKPKIANNVMKAANLRLVADKRIGSQEDCGYATGRQWMNLRDSESYCFYIARLDEHGVYGEKYDEAPEDIYANMAKYGLGNRDPYYRAILDCATSGAEGLDLDKLGFNNIPVCFFDLPAYWLERNDGPECTSNFVNKACNPTKSSPIA
;
A
#
# COMPACT_ATOMS: atom_id res chain seq x y z
N MET A 1 -42.20 68.13 3.88
CA MET A 1 -42.22 66.74 4.39
C MET A 1 -41.82 65.75 3.28
N LYS A 2 -40.52 65.57 2.98
CA LYS A 2 -40.00 64.52 2.05
C LYS A 2 -38.53 64.17 2.31
N SER A 3 -38.05 64.24 3.56
CA SER A 3 -36.63 63.97 3.87
C SER A 3 -36.42 62.97 5.02
N SER A 4 -37.44 62.71 5.83
CA SER A 4 -37.35 61.78 6.96
C SER A 4 -37.47 60.29 6.57
N THR A 5 -38.11 59.98 5.43
CA THR A 5 -38.35 58.59 4.99
C THR A 5 -37.13 57.97 4.31
N ALA A 6 -36.25 58.77 3.70
CA ALA A 6 -35.06 58.29 3.02
C ALA A 6 -33.95 57.89 4.01
N PHE A 7 -33.81 58.60 5.13
CA PHE A 7 -32.84 58.25 6.19
C PHE A 7 -33.27 57.02 7.00
N LEU A 8 -34.57 56.80 7.21
CA LEU A 8 -35.09 55.58 7.84
C LEU A 8 -34.92 54.35 6.92
N ALA A 9 -35.04 54.53 5.60
CA ALA A 9 -34.77 53.46 4.64
C ALA A 9 -33.28 53.08 4.57
N LEU A 10 -32.36 54.05 4.66
CA LEU A 10 -30.92 53.81 4.71
C LEU A 10 -30.44 53.21 6.05
N ALA A 11 -31.05 53.58 7.17
CA ALA A 11 -30.78 52.94 8.46
C ALA A 11 -31.37 51.51 8.54
N ALA A 12 -32.50 51.26 7.87
CA ALA A 12 -33.08 49.93 7.75
C ALA A 12 -32.28 49.05 6.78
N THR A 13 -31.73 49.57 5.67
CA THR A 13 -30.87 48.79 4.76
C THR A 13 -29.46 48.58 5.31
N ALA A 14 -28.92 49.48 6.14
CA ALA A 14 -27.66 49.24 6.86
C ALA A 14 -27.81 48.19 7.97
N ASN A 15 -29.00 48.07 8.61
CA ASN A 15 -29.28 47.01 9.58
C ASN A 15 -29.79 45.70 8.94
N ALA A 16 -30.38 45.75 7.73
CA ALA A 16 -30.83 44.58 6.97
C ALA A 16 -29.74 44.01 6.05
N ALA A 17 -28.72 44.79 5.70
CA ALA A 17 -27.44 44.29 5.22
C ALA A 17 -26.56 43.85 6.41
N ARG A 18 -27.15 43.10 7.35
CA ARG A 18 -26.38 42.00 7.93
C ARG A 18 -26.10 41.08 6.77
N ILE A 19 -24.91 41.22 6.18
CA ILE A 19 -24.25 40.13 5.46
C ILE A 19 -24.56 38.91 6.32
N ALA A 20 -25.40 38.00 5.81
CA ALA A 20 -25.64 36.74 6.51
C ALA A 20 -24.24 36.18 6.74
N LYS A 21 -23.81 36.16 8.00
CA LYS A 21 -22.49 35.67 8.38
C LYS A 21 -22.43 34.28 7.76
N ARG A 22 -21.51 34.07 6.81
CA ARG A 22 -21.32 32.73 6.25
C ARG A 22 -20.94 31.88 7.45
N GLU A 23 -21.86 31.02 7.90
CA GLU A 23 -21.61 30.16 9.05
C GLU A 23 -20.53 29.19 8.62
N TYR A 24 -19.32 29.42 9.13
CA TYR A 24 -18.22 28.50 8.94
C TYR A 24 -18.36 27.38 9.98
N PRO A 25 -17.97 26.15 9.64
CA PRO A 25 -18.09 25.03 10.56
C PRO A 25 -17.30 25.19 11.87
N TRP A 26 -16.29 26.06 11.88
CA TRP A 26 -15.51 26.45 13.05
C TRP A 26 -16.03 27.72 13.74
N ASP A 27 -17.22 28.22 13.41
CA ASP A 27 -17.83 29.36 14.12
C ASP A 27 -18.27 28.99 15.54
N THR A 28 -18.64 27.73 15.78
CA THR A 28 -19.08 27.24 17.10
C THR A 28 -18.34 25.95 17.47
N LYS A 29 -18.12 25.77 18.79
CA LYS A 29 -17.56 24.54 19.36
C LYS A 29 -18.39 23.32 18.96
N GLU A 30 -19.71 23.42 19.05
CA GLU A 30 -20.64 22.33 18.75
C GLU A 30 -20.51 21.89 17.28
N SER A 31 -20.49 22.84 16.34
CA SER A 31 -20.33 22.53 14.91
C SER A 31 -18.96 21.91 14.59
N LEU A 32 -17.91 22.34 15.29
CA LEU A 32 -16.55 21.85 15.07
C LEU A 32 -16.29 20.47 15.69
N CYS A 33 -16.92 20.16 16.83
CA CYS A 33 -16.53 19.03 17.68
C CYS A 33 -17.60 17.95 17.85
N ASN A 34 -18.89 18.31 17.93
CA ASN A 34 -19.94 17.34 18.27
C ASN A 34 -20.09 16.29 17.18
N ASP A 35 -20.29 15.04 17.60
CA ASP A 35 -20.60 13.91 16.72
C ASP A 35 -19.56 13.64 15.62
N LYS A 36 -18.32 14.14 15.76
CA LYS A 36 -17.25 13.88 14.78
C LYS A 36 -16.34 12.70 15.13
N ALA A 37 -16.22 12.35 16.40
CA ALA A 37 -15.32 11.26 16.83
C ALA A 37 -15.76 9.87 16.32
N TRP A 38 -17.06 9.58 16.29
CA TRP A 38 -17.57 8.29 15.79
C TRP A 38 -17.49 8.17 14.27
N LEU A 39 -17.48 9.29 13.55
CA LEU A 39 -17.28 9.34 12.10
C LEU A 39 -15.88 8.85 11.70
N LEU A 40 -14.91 8.86 12.62
CA LEU A 40 -13.55 8.41 12.36
C LEU A 40 -13.42 6.89 12.23
N GLU A 41 -14.46 6.11 12.48
CA GLU A 41 -14.43 4.65 12.30
C GLU A 41 -14.69 4.23 10.84
N THR A 42 -15.19 5.14 10.01
CA THR A 42 -15.38 4.92 8.57
C THR A 42 -14.60 5.94 7.76
N ALA A 43 -14.25 5.58 6.53
CA ALA A 43 -13.46 6.46 5.68
C ALA A 43 -14.25 7.64 5.13
N GLU A 44 -15.54 7.41 4.87
CA GLU A 44 -16.48 8.47 4.48
C GLU A 44 -16.64 9.47 5.62
N GLY A 45 -16.77 8.99 6.86
CA GLY A 45 -16.87 9.86 8.02
C GLY A 45 -15.57 10.63 8.29
N ALA A 46 -14.41 9.99 8.16
CA ALA A 46 -13.12 10.66 8.29
C ALA A 46 -12.90 11.75 7.21
N SER A 47 -13.28 11.48 5.95
CA SER A 47 -13.26 12.46 4.86
C SER A 47 -14.24 13.60 5.13
N GLN A 48 -15.46 13.29 5.58
CA GLN A 48 -16.47 14.26 5.95
C GLN A 48 -15.97 15.17 7.07
N VAL A 49 -15.32 14.63 8.11
CA VAL A 49 -14.74 15.45 9.19
C VAL A 49 -13.65 16.36 8.64
N TRP A 50 -12.77 15.87 7.78
CA TRP A 50 -11.70 16.69 7.19
C TRP A 50 -12.24 17.89 6.38
N GLU A 51 -13.24 17.64 5.53
CA GLU A 51 -13.87 18.66 4.70
C GLU A 51 -14.74 19.62 5.52
N GLU A 52 -15.65 19.07 6.32
CA GLU A 52 -16.59 19.88 7.10
C GLU A 52 -15.88 20.70 8.17
N THR A 53 -14.70 20.36 8.64
CA THR A 53 -14.01 21.19 9.65
C THR A 53 -13.19 22.31 9.03
N GLY A 54 -13.01 22.32 7.70
CA GLY A 54 -12.13 23.25 6.99
C GLY A 54 -10.65 23.05 7.30
N ALA A 55 -10.26 21.93 7.91
CA ALA A 55 -8.88 21.69 8.32
C ALA A 55 -7.91 21.73 7.12
N GLY A 56 -8.32 21.19 5.98
CA GLY A 56 -7.51 21.20 4.75
C GLY A 56 -7.32 22.61 4.17
N ASP A 57 -8.39 23.40 4.08
CA ASP A 57 -8.33 24.76 3.54
C ASP A 57 -7.45 25.66 4.43
N GLU A 58 -7.64 25.59 5.74
CA GLU A 58 -6.86 26.38 6.70
C GLU A 58 -5.40 25.94 6.76
N LEU A 59 -5.12 24.65 6.57
CA LEU A 59 -3.75 24.14 6.42
C LEU A 59 -3.07 24.76 5.20
N ASP A 60 -3.74 24.80 4.03
CA ASP A 60 -3.18 25.40 2.82
C ASP A 60 -2.93 26.89 3.00
N ILE A 61 -3.90 27.62 3.55
CA ILE A 61 -3.80 29.06 3.81
C ILE A 61 -2.64 29.34 4.76
N GLN A 62 -2.50 28.54 5.82
CA GLN A 62 -1.44 28.73 6.80
C GLN A 62 -0.05 28.49 6.21
N ILE A 63 0.12 27.42 5.44
CA ILE A 63 1.39 27.13 4.76
C ILE A 63 1.71 28.25 3.75
N MET A 64 0.74 28.63 2.91
CA MET A 64 0.94 29.64 1.88
C MET A 64 1.11 31.06 2.43
N GLY A 65 0.56 31.34 3.62
CA GLY A 65 0.66 32.63 4.30
C GLY A 65 1.99 32.86 5.03
N GLN A 66 2.80 31.82 5.23
CA GLN A 66 4.10 31.91 5.87
C GLN A 66 5.22 32.22 4.87
N TRP A 67 6.24 32.95 5.32
CA TRP A 67 7.40 33.29 4.50
C TRP A 67 8.33 32.09 4.21
N GLU A 68 8.28 31.06 5.06
CA GLU A 68 9.01 29.78 4.89
C GLU A 68 8.19 28.74 4.10
N HIS A 69 6.94 29.06 3.76
CA HIS A 69 6.00 28.16 3.11
C HIS A 69 5.92 26.79 3.82
N GLU A 70 6.27 25.71 3.13
CA GLU A 70 6.27 24.33 3.67
C GLU A 70 7.35 24.09 4.72
N VAL A 71 8.44 24.86 4.71
CA VAL A 71 9.59 24.63 5.60
C VAL A 71 9.19 24.98 7.04
N ASN A 72 9.39 24.02 7.95
CA ASN A 72 9.05 24.12 9.37
C ASN A 72 7.58 24.48 9.65
N TRP A 73 6.66 24.24 8.71
CA TRP A 73 5.27 24.68 8.83
C TRP A 73 4.60 24.20 10.14
N LEU A 74 4.89 22.97 10.59
CA LEU A 74 4.31 22.39 11.79
C LEU A 74 4.79 23.11 13.05
N PHE A 75 6.07 23.43 13.11
CA PHE A 75 6.65 24.25 14.19
C PHE A 75 6.05 25.66 14.17
N ASN A 76 5.91 26.26 12.99
CA ASN A 76 5.35 27.59 12.83
C ASN A 76 3.86 27.64 13.21
N LEU A 77 3.10 26.58 12.88
CA LEU A 77 1.70 26.40 13.29
C LEU A 77 1.59 26.34 14.82
N GLU A 78 2.40 25.51 15.47
CA GLU A 78 2.43 25.41 16.93
C GLU A 78 2.83 26.74 17.59
N HIS A 79 3.82 27.44 17.02
CA HIS A 79 4.28 28.73 17.51
C HIS A 79 3.19 29.80 17.39
N ALA A 80 2.47 29.83 16.27
CA ALA A 80 1.37 30.75 16.02
C ALA A 80 0.23 30.55 17.03
N ILE A 81 -0.19 29.31 17.25
CA ILE A 81 -1.29 28.97 18.17
C ILE A 81 -0.93 29.31 19.64
N ASN A 82 0.36 29.25 19.99
CA ASN A 82 0.82 29.49 21.35
C ASN A 82 1.38 30.90 21.58
N ASN A 83 1.09 31.89 20.74
CA ASN A 83 1.63 33.26 20.87
C ASN A 83 3.16 33.30 21.07
N GLY A 84 3.86 32.35 20.46
CA GLY A 84 5.31 32.25 20.48
C GLY A 84 5.94 31.40 21.59
N SER A 85 5.15 30.73 22.44
CA SER A 85 5.65 29.74 23.41
C SER A 85 5.47 28.31 22.91
N GLY A 86 6.43 27.76 22.16
CA GLY A 86 6.38 26.37 21.68
C GLY A 86 7.25 25.43 22.52
N ASN A 87 6.72 24.27 22.94
CA ASN A 87 7.53 23.12 23.34
C ASN A 87 7.88 22.30 22.09
N LEU A 88 9.00 21.57 22.10
CA LEU A 88 9.46 20.73 20.99
C LEU A 88 8.64 19.43 20.80
N GLY A 89 7.42 19.32 21.36
CA GLY A 89 6.62 18.08 21.36
C GLY A 89 6.24 17.60 19.96
N MET A 90 6.15 18.52 18.99
CA MET A 90 5.88 18.23 17.58
C MET A 90 7.07 17.64 16.82
N SER A 91 8.29 17.80 17.33
CA SER A 91 9.51 17.35 16.62
C SER A 91 9.56 15.83 16.45
N GLY A 92 8.88 15.07 17.32
CA GLY A 92 8.73 13.62 17.19
C GLY A 92 7.76 13.20 16.08
N CYS A 93 6.83 14.05 15.66
CA CYS A 93 5.82 13.65 14.67
C CYS A 93 6.39 13.32 13.28
N GLY A 94 7.59 13.80 12.97
CA GLY A 94 8.33 13.47 11.74
C GLY A 94 9.27 12.26 11.87
N LEU A 95 9.31 11.58 13.02
CA LEU A 95 10.29 10.54 13.33
C LEU A 95 9.61 9.22 13.70
N ILE A 96 10.12 8.12 13.13
CA ILE A 96 9.75 6.76 13.55
C ILE A 96 10.36 6.47 14.93
N ASP A 97 9.70 5.62 15.73
CA ASP A 97 10.12 5.22 17.08
C ASP A 97 10.24 6.38 18.08
N SER A 98 9.46 7.43 17.87
CA SER A 98 9.34 8.57 18.77
C SER A 98 7.89 8.82 19.18
N ASP A 99 7.68 9.66 20.18
CA ASP A 99 6.33 10.07 20.56
C ASP A 99 5.92 11.29 19.73
N CYS A 100 4.79 11.18 19.03
CA CYS A 100 4.12 12.33 18.42
C CYS A 100 3.10 12.89 19.41
N LEU A 101 3.49 13.96 20.10
CA LEU A 101 2.65 14.65 21.06
C LEU A 101 2.34 16.04 20.54
N PRO A 102 1.49 16.16 19.49
CA PRO A 102 1.10 17.47 19.06
C PRO A 102 0.36 18.15 20.19
N GLN A 103 0.84 19.33 20.56
CA GLN A 103 0.20 20.20 21.51
C GLN A 103 -1.24 20.42 21.11
N GLY A 104 -2.11 19.94 21.97
CA GLY A 104 -3.54 20.01 21.84
C GLY A 104 -4.14 19.59 23.17
N ALA A 105 -5.34 20.08 23.43
CA ALA A 105 -6.11 19.54 24.52
C ALA A 105 -6.46 18.06 24.27
N PRO A 106 -6.78 17.27 25.31
CA PRO A 106 -7.17 15.87 25.17
C PRO A 106 -8.35 15.66 24.21
N ASP A 107 -9.20 16.67 24.03
CA ASP A 107 -10.33 16.63 23.09
C ASP A 107 -10.52 17.96 22.32
N CYS A 108 -11.40 17.90 21.32
CA CYS A 108 -11.70 19.02 20.42
C CYS A 108 -12.28 20.23 21.16
N GLU A 109 -13.13 19.99 22.17
CA GLU A 109 -13.85 21.05 22.87
C GLU A 109 -12.91 21.89 23.73
N GLU A 110 -12.04 21.23 24.49
CA GLU A 110 -11.02 21.89 25.30
C GLU A 110 -9.98 22.58 24.40
N HIS A 111 -9.68 22.04 23.22
CA HIS A 111 -8.79 22.69 22.25
C HIS A 111 -9.42 23.99 21.74
N PHE A 112 -10.71 23.94 21.37
CA PHE A 112 -11.47 25.11 20.95
C PHE A 112 -11.52 26.19 22.03
N ASP A 113 -11.74 25.83 23.30
CA ASP A 113 -11.77 26.79 24.39
C ASP A 113 -10.41 27.46 24.60
N LYS A 114 -9.33 26.68 24.53
CA LYS A 114 -7.98 27.14 24.83
C LYS A 114 -7.36 27.96 23.70
N PHE A 115 -7.58 27.56 22.45
CA PHE A 115 -6.90 28.12 21.28
C PHE A 115 -7.83 28.77 20.25
N GLY A 116 -9.12 28.47 20.30
CA GLY A 116 -10.13 29.03 19.40
C GLY A 116 -10.70 30.39 19.81
N THR A 117 -10.34 30.87 21.01
CA THR A 117 -10.90 32.08 21.64
C THR A 117 -9.87 33.20 21.87
N THR A 118 -8.58 32.94 21.66
CA THR A 118 -7.47 33.80 22.08
C THR A 118 -7.05 34.90 21.08
N GLY A 119 -7.85 35.15 20.03
CA GLY A 119 -7.63 36.21 19.03
C GLY A 119 -8.94 36.73 18.44
N ASP A 120 -8.87 37.76 17.58
CA ASP A 120 -10.02 38.27 16.82
C ASP A 120 -10.65 37.08 16.04
N PRO A 121 -11.88 36.63 16.39
CA PRO A 121 -12.56 35.48 15.78
C PRO A 121 -12.68 35.54 14.26
N LEU A 122 -12.53 36.74 13.69
CA LEU A 122 -12.65 37.02 12.27
C LEU A 122 -11.28 37.06 11.56
N LYS A 123 -10.16 36.88 12.27
CA LYS A 123 -8.80 37.03 11.73
C LYS A 123 -7.88 35.83 11.89
N ASP A 124 -8.19 34.85 12.75
CA ASP A 124 -7.32 33.68 12.91
C ASP A 124 -8.08 32.35 13.07
N PRO A 125 -8.62 31.80 11.98
CA PRO A 125 -9.34 30.51 11.97
C PRO A 125 -8.47 29.29 12.34
N ILE A 126 -7.14 29.38 12.23
CA ILE A 126 -6.23 28.24 12.44
C ILE A 126 -6.23 27.74 13.90
N GLY A 127 -6.41 28.64 14.87
CA GLY A 127 -6.49 28.26 16.29
C GLY A 127 -7.67 27.33 16.59
N ARG A 128 -8.73 27.40 15.78
CA ARG A 128 -9.94 26.57 15.90
C ARG A 128 -9.77 25.26 15.16
N THR A 129 -9.38 25.30 13.89
CA THR A 129 -9.32 24.11 13.02
C THR A 129 -8.09 23.23 13.27
N SER A 130 -7.05 23.77 13.91
CA SER A 130 -5.79 23.06 14.20
C SER A 130 -5.93 21.76 14.98
N TYR A 131 -6.99 21.59 15.79
CA TYR A 131 -7.25 20.30 16.44
C TYR A 131 -7.27 19.16 15.43
N TRP A 132 -8.04 19.31 14.35
CA TRP A 132 -8.20 18.27 13.33
C TRP A 132 -6.94 18.10 12.49
N ILE A 133 -6.17 19.16 12.25
CA ILE A 133 -4.83 19.08 11.65
C ILE A 133 -3.90 18.23 12.54
N PHE A 134 -3.88 18.49 13.85
CA PHE A 134 -3.06 17.74 14.80
C PHE A 134 -3.49 16.27 14.94
N GLN A 135 -4.79 15.98 14.86
CA GLN A 135 -5.26 14.58 14.82
C GLN A 135 -4.80 13.87 13.54
N ALA A 136 -4.83 14.55 12.39
CA ALA A 136 -4.30 13.97 11.15
C ALA A 136 -2.79 13.71 11.24
N ILE A 137 -2.01 14.59 11.87
CA ILE A 137 -0.57 14.34 12.09
C ILE A 137 -0.35 13.15 13.04
N LYS A 138 -1.13 13.04 14.13
CA LYS A 138 -1.09 11.87 15.02
C LYS A 138 -1.40 10.59 14.25
N GLY A 139 -2.44 10.59 13.43
CA GLY A 139 -2.83 9.42 12.66
C GLY A 139 -1.82 9.06 11.56
N MET A 140 -1.21 10.04 10.89
CA MET A 140 -0.08 9.78 9.98
C MET A 140 1.06 9.08 10.72
N HIS A 141 1.50 9.67 11.83
CA HIS A 141 2.58 9.12 12.64
C HIS A 141 2.27 7.69 13.12
N SER A 142 1.07 7.47 13.70
CA SER A 142 0.64 6.16 14.18
C SER A 142 0.60 5.11 13.05
N LYS A 143 -0.02 5.44 11.90
CA LYS A 143 -0.12 4.50 10.77
C LYS A 143 1.25 4.15 10.19
N PHE A 144 2.15 5.12 10.08
CA PHE A 144 3.50 4.88 9.57
C PHE A 144 4.34 4.07 10.57
N GLN A 145 4.17 4.30 11.87
CA GLN A 145 4.78 3.45 12.91
C GLN A 145 4.24 2.02 12.89
N MET A 146 2.92 1.84 12.75
CA MET A 146 2.31 0.52 12.63
C MET A 146 2.83 -0.24 11.40
N LEU A 147 2.88 0.43 10.24
CA LEU A 147 3.44 -0.15 9.02
C LEU A 147 4.92 -0.51 9.20
N HIS A 148 5.73 0.41 9.72
CA HIS A 148 7.14 0.16 9.97
C HIS A 148 7.34 -1.04 10.91
N GLY A 149 6.61 -1.09 12.02
CA GLY A 149 6.68 -2.18 12.99
C GLY A 149 6.30 -3.54 12.40
N GLU A 150 5.23 -3.61 11.59
CA GLU A 150 4.84 -4.87 10.97
C GLU A 150 5.82 -5.28 9.85
N LEU A 151 6.38 -4.33 9.10
CA LEU A 151 7.44 -4.60 8.12
C LEU A 151 8.71 -5.13 8.80
N VAL A 152 9.18 -4.52 9.89
CA VAL A 152 10.33 -5.02 10.68
C VAL A 152 10.08 -6.46 11.09
N LYS A 153 8.90 -6.71 11.66
CA LYS A 153 8.53 -8.03 12.21
C LYS A 153 8.46 -9.08 11.11
N GLN A 154 7.79 -8.83 9.99
CA GLN A 154 7.70 -9.79 8.89
C GLN A 154 9.05 -10.02 8.20
N THR A 155 9.85 -8.97 8.04
CA THR A 155 11.22 -9.06 7.49
C THR A 155 12.08 -9.95 8.38
N LEU A 156 12.08 -9.73 9.69
CA LEU A 156 12.85 -10.53 10.66
C LEU A 156 12.38 -11.98 10.71
N ILE A 157 11.07 -12.21 10.82
CA ILE A 157 10.50 -13.57 10.82
C ILE A 157 10.88 -14.30 9.54
N THR A 158 10.73 -13.64 8.38
CA THR A 158 10.95 -14.33 7.12
C THR A 158 12.44 -14.54 6.84
N SER A 159 13.30 -13.58 7.17
CA SER A 159 14.75 -13.74 7.09
C SER A 159 15.24 -14.98 7.88
N LEU A 160 14.71 -15.19 9.08
CA LEU A 160 15.02 -16.37 9.89
C LEU A 160 14.48 -17.69 9.31
N GLN A 161 13.44 -17.62 8.46
CA GLN A 161 12.81 -18.79 7.85
C GLN A 161 13.40 -19.16 6.48
N ILE A 162 14.14 -18.28 5.79
CA ILE A 162 14.67 -18.55 4.43
C ILE A 162 15.48 -19.85 4.39
N GLY A 163 16.41 -20.05 5.34
CA GLY A 163 17.21 -21.27 5.38
C GLY A 163 16.38 -22.54 5.56
N GLU A 164 15.25 -22.44 6.29
CA GLU A 164 14.30 -23.54 6.43
C GLU A 164 13.50 -23.75 5.15
N MET A 165 13.04 -22.67 4.49
CA MET A 165 12.34 -22.74 3.19
C MET A 165 13.21 -23.40 2.12
N VAL A 166 14.49 -23.02 2.05
CA VAL A 166 15.47 -23.58 1.11
C VAL A 166 15.61 -25.09 1.30
N LYS A 167 15.68 -25.53 2.56
CA LYS A 167 15.73 -26.95 2.91
C LYS A 167 14.41 -27.66 2.57
N ASP A 168 13.28 -27.07 2.93
CA ASP A 168 11.94 -27.63 2.79
C ASP A 168 11.51 -27.81 1.33
N PHE A 169 11.97 -26.93 0.44
CA PHE A 169 11.72 -27.04 -1.00
C PHE A 169 12.89 -27.65 -1.77
N GLY A 170 14.06 -27.83 -1.16
CA GLY A 170 15.26 -28.33 -1.83
C GLY A 170 15.77 -27.38 -2.92
N GLY A 171 15.72 -26.07 -2.64
CA GLY A 171 16.24 -25.00 -3.52
C GLY A 171 17.60 -24.49 -3.03
N ASN A 172 17.92 -23.25 -3.37
CA ASN A 172 19.07 -22.50 -2.86
C ASN A 172 18.67 -21.03 -2.61
N GLU A 173 19.61 -20.25 -2.05
CA GLU A 173 19.46 -18.78 -1.92
C GLU A 173 20.07 -18.02 -3.12
N ASP A 174 20.83 -18.70 -3.98
CA ASP A 174 21.66 -18.10 -5.02
C ASP A 174 20.90 -17.90 -6.34
N LYS A 175 21.05 -16.72 -6.94
CA LYS A 175 20.56 -16.35 -8.29
C LYS A 175 19.07 -16.63 -8.53
N THR A 176 18.24 -16.04 -7.70
CA THR A 176 16.87 -15.71 -8.13
C THR A 176 16.92 -14.39 -8.90
N GLU A 177 16.21 -14.30 -10.03
CA GLU A 177 16.05 -13.05 -10.78
C GLU A 177 15.65 -11.89 -9.84
N ASP A 178 16.16 -10.70 -10.13
CA ASP A 178 16.11 -9.45 -9.33
C ASP A 178 15.24 -9.53 -8.07
N VAL A 179 15.87 -9.99 -6.97
CA VAL A 179 15.12 -10.25 -5.75
C VAL A 179 14.45 -8.99 -5.18
N LEU A 180 15.11 -7.88 -5.45
CA LEU A 180 14.67 -6.53 -5.15
C LEU A 180 13.38 -6.17 -5.87
N LYS A 181 13.21 -6.53 -7.15
CA LYS A 181 12.04 -6.14 -7.96
C LYS A 181 10.74 -6.70 -7.42
N TRP A 182 10.72 -7.94 -6.93
CA TRP A 182 9.48 -8.56 -6.44
C TRP A 182 9.16 -8.26 -4.98
N LEU A 183 10.14 -7.92 -4.16
CA LEU A 183 9.89 -7.42 -2.82
C LEU A 183 9.47 -5.94 -2.88
N SER A 184 10.06 -5.13 -3.76
CA SER A 184 9.50 -3.82 -4.15
C SER A 184 8.08 -3.96 -4.71
N ALA A 185 7.80 -5.03 -5.47
CA ALA A 185 6.45 -5.37 -5.90
C ALA A 185 5.50 -5.70 -4.75
N ALA A 186 5.93 -6.57 -3.82
CA ALA A 186 5.18 -7.01 -2.63
C ALA A 186 4.76 -5.82 -1.78
N VAL A 187 5.64 -4.82 -1.76
CA VAL A 187 5.48 -3.55 -1.10
C VAL A 187 4.52 -2.64 -1.89
N GLY A 188 4.67 -2.56 -3.22
CA GLY A 188 3.69 -1.92 -4.13
C GLY A 188 2.30 -2.58 -4.14
N LEU A 189 2.16 -3.84 -3.73
CA LEU A 189 0.85 -4.51 -3.62
C LEU A 189 -0.13 -3.78 -2.71
N GLY A 190 0.38 -3.11 -1.67
CA GLY A 190 -0.46 -2.39 -0.72
C GLY A 190 -1.34 -1.34 -1.39
N SER A 191 -0.86 -0.73 -2.47
CA SER A 191 -1.55 0.34 -3.18
C SER A 191 -2.54 -0.16 -4.21
N THR A 192 -2.14 -1.18 -4.96
CA THR A 192 -2.97 -1.79 -6.00
C THR A 192 -4.18 -2.50 -5.39
N ILE A 193 -4.01 -3.15 -4.23
CA ILE A 193 -5.10 -3.77 -3.45
C ILE A 193 -6.13 -2.71 -2.98
N GLY A 194 -5.70 -1.47 -2.83
CA GLY A 194 -6.51 -0.35 -2.42
C GLY A 194 -7.58 0.12 -3.38
N GLY A 195 -7.26 0.11 -4.68
CA GLY A 195 -8.17 0.52 -5.74
C GLY A 195 -9.34 -0.44 -5.99
N LEU A 196 -9.36 -1.61 -5.32
CA LEU A 196 -10.25 -2.73 -5.65
C LEU A 196 -11.24 -3.09 -4.55
N VAL A 197 -11.22 -2.40 -3.41
CA VAL A 197 -12.15 -2.64 -2.31
C VAL A 197 -13.55 -2.15 -2.74
N PRO A 198 -14.54 -3.04 -3.00
CA PRO A 198 -15.85 -2.62 -3.48
C PRO A 198 -16.60 -1.88 -2.36
N GLY A 199 -17.09 -0.68 -2.63
CA GLY A 199 -17.78 0.17 -1.65
C GLY A 199 -16.86 1.05 -0.80
N ALA A 200 -15.57 1.13 -1.14
CA ALA A 200 -14.65 2.12 -0.60
C ALA A 200 -15.03 3.53 -1.06
N GLY A 201 -15.59 4.36 -0.16
CA GLY A 201 -15.76 5.78 -0.43
C GLY A 201 -14.44 6.52 -0.53
N GLU A 202 -14.54 7.84 -0.70
CA GLU A 202 -13.45 8.72 -1.13
C GLU A 202 -12.23 8.76 -0.17
N GLY A 203 -12.44 8.51 1.12
CA GLY A 203 -11.36 8.48 2.11
C GLY A 203 -10.48 7.22 2.03
N ILE A 204 -11.03 6.09 1.56
CA ILE A 204 -10.26 4.85 1.38
C ILE A 204 -9.36 4.97 0.15
N SER A 205 -9.88 5.45 -0.98
CA SER A 205 -9.07 5.65 -2.19
C SER A 205 -7.90 6.58 -1.93
N THR A 206 -8.11 7.66 -1.17
CA THR A 206 -7.05 8.63 -0.84
C THR A 206 -5.93 8.02 0.00
N GLY A 207 -6.28 7.21 1.01
CA GLY A 207 -5.29 6.49 1.82
C GLY A 207 -4.45 5.50 1.04
N PHE A 208 -5.10 4.75 0.15
CA PHE A 208 -4.42 3.80 -0.70
C PHE A 208 -3.57 4.48 -1.79
N ASP A 209 -4.02 5.61 -2.35
CA ASP A 209 -3.23 6.43 -3.29
C ASP A 209 -1.96 6.97 -2.63
N ILE A 210 -2.06 7.51 -1.40
CA ILE A 210 -0.92 8.03 -0.65
C ILE A 210 0.09 6.92 -0.39
N MET A 211 -0.39 5.79 0.13
CA MET A 211 0.47 4.66 0.44
C MET A 211 1.05 4.02 -0.83
N GLY A 212 0.31 4.07 -1.94
CA GLY A 212 0.83 3.76 -3.26
C GLY A 212 1.94 4.63 -3.73
N GLY A 213 1.76 5.94 -3.70
CA GLY A 213 2.83 6.84 -4.08
C GLY A 213 4.08 6.67 -3.19
N VAL A 214 3.96 6.32 -1.90
CA VAL A 214 5.14 5.98 -1.08
C VAL A 214 5.90 4.79 -1.67
N PHE A 215 5.18 3.73 -2.04
CA PHE A 215 5.77 2.50 -2.54
C PHE A 215 6.21 2.55 -4.00
N ASP A 216 5.52 3.32 -4.85
CA ASP A 216 5.93 3.59 -6.22
C ASP A 216 7.29 4.28 -6.23
N ILE A 217 7.51 5.26 -5.34
CA ILE A 217 8.81 5.94 -5.26
C ILE A 217 9.89 4.98 -4.75
N ILE A 218 9.59 4.06 -3.83
CA ILE A 218 10.55 3.01 -3.43
C ILE A 218 10.91 2.16 -4.65
N ALA A 219 9.92 1.72 -5.42
CA ALA A 219 10.15 0.90 -6.61
C ALA A 219 10.98 1.64 -7.68
N GLU A 220 10.83 2.96 -7.80
CA GLU A 220 11.67 3.79 -8.69
C GLU A 220 13.10 3.97 -8.15
N GLU A 221 13.25 4.23 -6.86
CA GLU A 221 14.56 4.45 -6.19
C GLU A 221 15.38 3.14 -6.07
N THR A 222 14.74 1.96 -6.16
CA THR A 222 15.41 0.65 -6.13
C THR A 222 15.64 0.02 -7.52
N LYS A 223 15.61 0.82 -8.60
CA LYS A 223 15.94 0.36 -9.96
C LYS A 223 17.37 -0.22 -10.05
N PRO A 224 17.62 -1.18 -10.96
CA PRO A 224 18.55 -2.29 -10.74
C PRO A 224 20.03 -1.98 -10.98
N GLU A 225 20.41 -0.74 -11.25
CA GLU A 225 21.71 -0.50 -11.88
C GLU A 225 22.92 -0.71 -10.94
N GLU A 226 22.73 -0.89 -9.61
CA GLU A 226 23.90 -0.89 -8.69
C GLU A 226 23.94 -1.94 -7.56
N ILE A 227 22.95 -2.83 -7.37
CA ILE A 227 22.97 -3.77 -6.24
C ILE A 227 23.19 -5.23 -6.69
N ASP A 228 24.45 -5.65 -6.78
CA ASP A 228 24.86 -7.04 -6.97
C ASP A 228 24.65 -7.83 -5.67
N GLN A 229 23.46 -8.40 -5.47
CA GLN A 229 23.13 -9.12 -4.24
C GLN A 229 23.32 -10.63 -4.40
N ALA A 230 24.18 -11.19 -3.55
CA ALA A 230 24.52 -12.61 -3.56
C ALA A 230 23.40 -13.53 -3.04
N THR A 231 22.47 -13.06 -2.18
CA THR A 231 21.44 -13.91 -1.53
C THR A 231 20.09 -13.18 -1.29
N ILE A 232 19.00 -13.96 -1.20
CA ILE A 232 17.65 -13.47 -0.87
C ILE A 232 17.62 -12.76 0.50
N SER A 233 18.39 -13.26 1.46
CA SER A 233 18.46 -12.71 2.81
C SER A 233 19.06 -11.30 2.84
N SER A 234 20.11 -11.05 2.05
CA SER A 234 20.71 -9.71 1.91
C SER A 234 19.75 -8.74 1.24
N ALA A 235 19.05 -9.20 0.20
CA ALA A 235 18.04 -8.43 -0.51
C ALA A 235 16.92 -7.94 0.39
N LEU A 236 16.41 -8.82 1.24
CA LEU A 236 15.35 -8.51 2.18
C LEU A 236 15.79 -7.43 3.20
N GLY A 237 17.06 -7.44 3.62
CA GLY A 237 17.63 -6.40 4.48
C GLY A 237 17.68 -5.03 3.82
N ASP A 238 18.19 -4.95 2.59
CA ASP A 238 18.35 -3.68 1.87
C ASP A 238 16.99 -3.03 1.52
N ILE A 239 15.98 -3.84 1.20
CA ILE A 239 14.62 -3.33 0.91
C ILE A 239 13.94 -2.85 2.17
N PHE A 240 14.10 -3.59 3.27
CA PHE A 240 13.59 -3.14 4.55
C PHE A 240 14.21 -1.78 4.92
N GLN A 241 15.53 -1.64 4.73
CA GLN A 241 16.24 -0.39 4.94
C GLN A 241 15.70 0.73 4.04
N ALA A 242 15.58 0.50 2.73
CA ALA A 242 15.06 1.49 1.77
C ALA A 242 13.61 1.90 2.11
N THR A 243 12.76 0.95 2.49
CA THR A 243 11.37 1.20 2.87
C THR A 243 11.30 2.00 4.18
N SER A 244 12.09 1.62 5.18
CA SER A 244 12.20 2.34 6.46
C SER A 244 12.68 3.78 6.23
N ASP A 245 13.70 3.96 5.39
CA ASP A 245 14.25 5.28 5.07
C ASP A 245 13.25 6.13 4.29
N LYS A 246 12.47 5.53 3.39
CA LYS A 246 11.41 6.26 2.68
C LYS A 246 10.27 6.65 3.62
N LEU A 247 9.80 5.77 4.49
CA LEU A 247 8.77 6.10 5.48
C LEU A 247 9.23 7.26 6.37
N LYS A 248 10.48 7.21 6.87
CA LYS A 248 11.10 8.30 7.64
C LYS A 248 11.17 9.59 6.83
N LYS A 249 11.62 9.52 5.56
CA LYS A 249 11.70 10.68 4.66
C LYS A 249 10.32 11.30 4.43
N THR A 250 9.30 10.50 4.15
CA THR A 250 7.93 10.97 3.94
C THR A 250 7.36 11.64 5.19
N MET A 251 7.50 11.03 6.38
CA MET A 251 7.05 11.65 7.65
C MET A 251 7.74 12.99 7.92
N ARG A 252 9.06 13.01 7.71
CA ARG A 252 9.88 14.22 7.87
C ARG A 252 9.44 15.33 6.92
N LEU A 253 9.23 15.01 5.64
CA LEU A 253 8.79 15.99 4.63
C LEU A 253 7.35 16.45 4.90
N ALA A 254 6.44 15.55 5.25
CA ALA A 254 5.04 15.88 5.59
C ALA A 254 4.95 16.82 6.81
N THR A 255 5.92 16.76 7.72
CA THR A 255 6.03 17.68 8.87
C THR A 255 6.86 18.94 8.58
N GLY A 256 7.25 19.18 7.31
CA GLY A 256 7.95 20.39 6.87
C GLY A 256 9.45 20.42 7.14
N THR A 257 10.05 19.29 7.53
CA THR A 257 11.46 19.25 7.93
C THR A 257 12.36 18.92 6.74
N LEU A 258 13.41 19.72 6.51
CA LEU A 258 14.47 19.46 5.53
C LEU A 258 15.79 19.14 6.22
N LEU A 259 16.61 18.27 5.62
CA LEU A 259 17.99 18.05 6.06
C LEU A 259 18.91 19.17 5.51
N PRO A 260 20.08 19.41 6.14
CA PRO A 260 21.05 20.38 5.63
C PRO A 260 21.43 20.09 4.17
N GLY A 261 21.22 21.07 3.29
CA GLY A 261 21.54 20.96 1.85
C GLY A 261 20.40 20.46 0.96
N GLU A 262 19.25 20.10 1.53
CA GLU A 262 18.05 19.72 0.77
C GLU A 262 17.29 20.95 0.24
N SER A 263 16.71 20.83 -0.97
CA SER A 263 15.87 21.86 -1.58
C SER A 263 14.40 21.74 -1.13
N PRO A 264 13.66 22.85 -0.96
CA PRO A 264 12.20 22.83 -0.78
C PRO A 264 11.44 22.07 -1.87
N ASP A 265 11.99 21.93 -3.07
CA ASP A 265 11.36 21.16 -4.16
C ASP A 265 11.07 19.70 -3.77
N LEU A 266 11.77 19.16 -2.76
CA LEU A 266 11.55 17.81 -2.25
C LEU A 266 10.15 17.60 -1.68
N PHE A 267 9.45 18.65 -1.23
CA PHE A 267 8.06 18.50 -0.78
C PHE A 267 7.13 18.02 -1.89
N ASN A 268 7.45 18.30 -3.17
CA ASN A 268 6.69 17.81 -4.32
C ASN A 268 6.80 16.29 -4.51
N THR A 269 7.71 15.62 -3.79
CA THR A 269 7.81 14.15 -3.79
C THR A 269 6.85 13.49 -2.81
N LEU A 270 6.11 14.27 -2.01
CA LEU A 270 5.05 13.73 -1.16
C LEU A 270 3.93 13.14 -2.03
N PRO A 271 3.50 11.90 -1.76
CA PRO A 271 2.44 11.28 -2.53
C PRO A 271 1.10 11.91 -2.20
N ALA A 272 0.28 12.16 -3.21
CA ALA A 272 -1.04 12.75 -3.04
C ALA A 272 -2.02 12.16 -4.05
N SER A 273 -3.30 12.12 -3.69
CA SER A 273 -4.34 11.68 -4.62
C SER A 273 -4.45 12.65 -5.80
N SER A 274 -4.48 12.10 -7.02
CA SER A 274 -4.65 12.86 -8.27
C SER A 274 -6.00 13.56 -8.39
N LYS A 275 -6.95 13.24 -7.52
CA LYS A 275 -8.30 13.79 -7.50
C LYS A 275 -8.35 15.26 -7.08
N TYR A 276 -7.37 15.73 -6.32
CA TYR A 276 -7.37 17.09 -5.80
C TYR A 276 -6.86 18.07 -6.86
N GLY A 277 -7.80 18.88 -7.38
CA GLY A 277 -7.55 19.84 -8.46
C GLY A 277 -6.60 20.98 -8.07
N PRO A 278 -6.38 21.96 -8.97
CA PRO A 278 -5.37 23.01 -8.82
C PRO A 278 -5.63 24.02 -7.67
N TRP A 279 -6.67 23.80 -6.87
CA TRP A 279 -7.13 24.72 -5.83
C TRP A 279 -6.35 24.57 -4.51
N ILE A 280 -5.70 23.42 -4.29
CA ILE A 280 -4.77 23.21 -3.18
C ILE A 280 -3.36 23.45 -3.70
N HIS A 281 -2.62 24.35 -3.04
CA HIS A 281 -1.32 24.80 -3.52
C HIS A 281 -0.19 23.95 -2.95
N SER A 282 -0.18 23.77 -1.63
CA SER A 282 0.92 23.10 -0.94
C SER A 282 0.92 21.58 -1.18
N PRO A 283 2.08 20.98 -1.50
CA PRO A 283 2.24 19.52 -1.55
C PRO A 283 1.90 18.83 -0.22
N ILE A 284 2.14 19.49 0.90
CA ILE A 284 1.84 18.96 2.24
C ILE A 284 0.33 18.91 2.45
N THR A 285 -0.40 19.97 2.09
CA THR A 285 -1.87 19.95 2.18
C THR A 285 -2.44 18.85 1.29
N LYS A 286 -1.92 18.68 0.07
CA LYS A 286 -2.35 17.59 -0.84
C LYS A 286 -2.12 16.21 -0.22
N PHE A 287 -1.01 16.02 0.49
CA PHE A 287 -0.70 14.77 1.20
C PHE A 287 -1.70 14.49 2.32
N PHE A 288 -2.07 15.48 3.14
CA PHE A 288 -3.03 15.28 4.23
C PHE A 288 -4.50 15.24 3.79
N ASN A 289 -4.78 15.56 2.53
CA ASN A 289 -6.15 15.73 2.08
C ASN A 289 -6.95 14.43 2.08
N GLY A 290 -8.29 14.54 2.13
CA GLY A 290 -9.19 13.38 2.08
C GLY A 290 -9.42 12.65 3.39
N GLY A 291 -8.88 13.16 4.51
CA GLY A 291 -9.19 12.66 5.85
C GLY A 291 -8.67 11.27 6.17
N TRP A 292 -7.87 10.64 5.31
CA TRP A 292 -7.30 9.31 5.55
C TRP A 292 -6.57 9.21 6.90
N PHE A 293 -5.80 10.23 7.23
CA PHE A 293 -5.05 10.25 8.48
C PHE A 293 -5.92 10.51 9.71
N LEU A 294 -7.18 10.92 9.55
CA LEU A 294 -8.15 10.96 10.65
C LEU A 294 -8.83 9.62 10.92
N LEU A 295 -8.81 8.70 9.94
CA LEU A 295 -9.41 7.38 10.07
C LEU A 295 -8.77 6.63 11.24
N SER A 296 -9.58 5.99 12.08
CA SER A 296 -9.14 5.20 13.22
C SER A 296 -8.14 4.12 12.81
N ASP A 297 -7.07 3.95 13.60
CA ASP A 297 -6.07 2.89 13.38
C ASP A 297 -6.68 1.49 13.49
N ARG A 298 -7.79 1.36 14.21
CA ARG A 298 -8.51 0.10 14.40
C ARG A 298 -9.50 -0.19 13.29
N SER A 299 -9.72 0.76 12.38
CA SER A 299 -10.65 0.57 11.28
C SER A 299 -10.19 -0.57 10.36
N GLN A 300 -11.17 -1.33 9.85
CA GLN A 300 -10.91 -2.46 8.96
C GLN A 300 -10.07 -2.08 7.73
N PRO A 301 -10.25 -0.92 7.07
CA PRO A 301 -9.43 -0.55 5.93
C PRO A 301 -7.94 -0.39 6.27
N VAL A 302 -7.61 0.25 7.40
CA VAL A 302 -6.23 0.43 7.85
C VAL A 302 -5.59 -0.93 8.17
N GLN A 303 -6.31 -1.79 8.87
CA GLN A 303 -5.84 -3.14 9.20
C GLN A 303 -5.65 -4.00 7.95
N ASN A 304 -6.58 -3.93 6.98
CA ASN A 304 -6.48 -4.66 5.72
C ASN A 304 -5.25 -4.23 4.91
N LEU A 305 -4.99 -2.92 4.81
CA LEU A 305 -3.83 -2.40 4.10
C LEU A 305 -2.52 -2.91 4.72
N ILE A 306 -2.37 -2.77 6.04
CA ILE A 306 -1.14 -3.18 6.75
C ILE A 306 -0.93 -4.70 6.60
N ASN A 307 -2.00 -5.49 6.75
CA ASN A 307 -1.93 -6.95 6.58
C ASN A 307 -1.68 -7.38 5.14
N ALA A 308 -2.20 -6.64 4.15
CA ALA A 308 -1.98 -6.93 2.75
C ALA A 308 -0.52 -6.72 2.33
N ILE A 309 0.11 -5.63 2.80
CA ILE A 309 1.53 -5.35 2.55
C ILE A 309 2.41 -6.41 3.21
N SER A 310 2.17 -6.66 4.50
CA SER A 310 3.07 -7.47 5.30
C SER A 310 2.85 -8.98 5.08
N GLY A 311 1.62 -9.40 4.83
CA GLY A 311 1.22 -10.81 4.69
C GLY A 311 1.67 -11.47 3.39
N ASN A 312 2.05 -10.70 2.36
CA ASN A 312 2.45 -11.23 1.06
C ASN A 312 3.98 -11.44 0.90
N ILE A 313 4.80 -10.89 1.80
CA ILE A 313 6.27 -11.04 1.77
C ILE A 313 6.68 -12.51 1.84
N LYS A 314 6.18 -13.21 2.86
CA LYS A 314 6.48 -14.63 3.12
C LYS A 314 6.08 -15.58 1.98
N PRO A 315 4.82 -15.58 1.48
CA PRO A 315 4.44 -16.48 0.39
C PRO A 315 5.20 -16.19 -0.91
N LYS A 316 5.60 -14.93 -1.18
CA LYS A 316 6.42 -14.62 -2.36
C LYS A 316 7.85 -15.14 -2.22
N ILE A 317 8.47 -15.04 -1.03
CA ILE A 317 9.77 -15.69 -0.75
C ILE A 317 9.67 -17.19 -1.02
N ALA A 318 8.62 -17.84 -0.52
CA ALA A 318 8.40 -19.26 -0.77
C ALA A 318 8.25 -19.59 -2.27
N ASN A 319 7.48 -18.82 -3.04
CA ASN A 319 7.36 -18.99 -4.50
C ASN A 319 8.73 -18.95 -5.20
N ASN A 320 9.60 -18.03 -4.80
CA ASN A 320 10.90 -17.87 -5.44
C ASN A 320 11.88 -18.99 -5.05
N VAL A 321 11.87 -19.44 -3.80
CA VAL A 321 12.61 -20.64 -3.38
C VAL A 321 12.09 -21.86 -4.14
N MET A 322 10.77 -21.99 -4.35
CA MET A 322 10.19 -23.05 -5.17
C MET A 322 10.68 -22.97 -6.63
N LYS A 323 10.69 -21.77 -7.24
CA LYS A 323 11.21 -21.55 -8.60
C LYS A 323 12.68 -21.97 -8.72
N ALA A 324 13.51 -21.58 -7.76
CA ALA A 324 14.93 -21.94 -7.66
C ALA A 324 15.14 -23.45 -7.43
N ALA A 325 14.20 -24.11 -6.75
CA ALA A 325 14.17 -25.56 -6.59
C ALA A 325 13.71 -26.32 -7.85
N ASN A 326 13.57 -25.64 -8.99
CA ASN A 326 13.03 -26.18 -10.24
C ASN A 326 11.60 -26.72 -10.12
N LEU A 327 10.81 -26.18 -9.18
CA LEU A 327 9.38 -26.44 -9.13
C LEU A 327 8.66 -25.59 -10.18
N ARG A 328 7.61 -26.16 -10.75
CA ARG A 328 6.82 -25.61 -11.86
C ARG A 328 5.35 -25.92 -11.62
N LEU A 329 4.47 -25.01 -12.03
CA LEU A 329 3.06 -25.36 -12.17
C LEU A 329 2.88 -26.12 -13.48
N VAL A 330 2.21 -27.26 -13.43
CA VAL A 330 1.96 -28.09 -14.60
C VAL A 330 0.46 -28.21 -14.83
N ALA A 331 0.05 -28.05 -16.08
CA ALA A 331 -1.27 -28.39 -16.58
C ALA A 331 -1.19 -29.66 -17.42
N ASP A 332 -1.77 -30.76 -16.94
CA ASP A 332 -1.64 -32.07 -17.56
C ASP A 332 -2.82 -32.39 -18.49
N LYS A 333 -2.60 -32.24 -19.81
CA LYS A 333 -3.62 -32.53 -20.84
C LYS A 333 -3.85 -34.02 -21.04
N ARG A 334 -3.02 -34.88 -20.46
CA ARG A 334 -3.14 -36.33 -20.56
C ARG A 334 -4.25 -36.85 -19.64
N ILE A 335 -4.71 -36.02 -18.70
CA ILE A 335 -5.80 -36.28 -17.75
C ILE A 335 -7.08 -35.64 -18.28
N GLY A 336 -8.08 -36.47 -18.60
CA GLY A 336 -9.31 -36.01 -19.27
C GLY A 336 -10.50 -35.75 -18.36
N SER A 337 -10.41 -36.00 -17.06
CA SER A 337 -11.53 -35.86 -16.13
C SER A 337 -11.07 -35.44 -14.73
N GLN A 338 -12.01 -34.89 -13.95
CA GLN A 338 -11.78 -34.55 -12.54
C GLN A 338 -11.49 -35.81 -11.71
N GLU A 339 -12.17 -36.91 -12.00
CA GLU A 339 -11.96 -38.20 -11.35
C GLU A 339 -10.53 -38.72 -11.58
N ASP A 340 -10.01 -38.60 -12.80
CA ASP A 340 -8.64 -39.01 -13.16
C ASP A 340 -7.59 -38.06 -12.60
N CYS A 341 -7.91 -36.77 -12.50
CA CYS A 341 -7.08 -35.81 -11.76
C CYS A 341 -6.97 -36.23 -10.30
N GLY A 342 -8.06 -36.75 -9.73
CA GLY A 342 -8.12 -37.27 -8.39
C GLY A 342 -8.10 -36.17 -7.32
N TYR A 343 -8.01 -36.60 -6.06
CA TYR A 343 -8.14 -35.73 -4.89
C TYR A 343 -6.85 -35.67 -4.06
N ALA A 344 -5.71 -35.98 -4.69
CA ALA A 344 -4.41 -35.89 -4.04
C ALA A 344 -4.17 -34.45 -3.55
N THR A 345 -3.42 -34.31 -2.46
CA THR A 345 -3.18 -33.09 -1.67
C THR A 345 -2.46 -31.97 -2.42
N GLY A 346 -2.52 -31.89 -3.74
CA GLY A 346 -1.82 -30.89 -4.54
C GLY A 346 -2.47 -30.61 -5.89
N ARG A 347 -3.25 -31.56 -6.38
CA ARG A 347 -3.93 -31.48 -7.67
C ARG A 347 -5.16 -30.61 -7.58
N GLN A 348 -5.43 -29.83 -8.61
CA GLN A 348 -6.60 -28.97 -8.74
C GLN A 348 -7.18 -29.12 -10.14
N TRP A 349 -8.45 -29.52 -10.22
CA TRP A 349 -9.19 -29.48 -11.48
C TRP A 349 -9.76 -28.08 -11.66
N MET A 350 -9.21 -27.32 -12.61
CA MET A 350 -9.52 -25.90 -12.77
C MET A 350 -9.74 -25.56 -14.24
N ASN A 351 -10.60 -24.57 -14.49
CA ASN A 351 -10.80 -24.03 -15.83
C ASN A 351 -9.72 -23.00 -16.15
N LEU A 352 -9.13 -23.12 -17.33
CA LEU A 352 -8.33 -22.05 -17.94
C LEU A 352 -9.28 -21.09 -18.69
N ARG A 353 -8.74 -19.97 -19.19
CA ARG A 353 -9.50 -18.91 -19.89
C ARG A 353 -10.21 -19.41 -21.16
N ASP A 354 -9.79 -20.53 -21.72
CA ASP A 354 -10.43 -21.22 -22.86
C ASP A 354 -11.74 -21.95 -22.48
N SER A 355 -12.15 -21.90 -21.21
CA SER A 355 -13.28 -22.65 -20.65
C SER A 355 -13.09 -24.18 -20.66
N GLU A 356 -11.89 -24.66 -20.95
CA GLU A 356 -11.52 -26.06 -20.79
C GLU A 356 -10.92 -26.28 -19.40
N SER A 357 -11.21 -27.45 -18.82
CA SER A 357 -10.71 -27.83 -17.50
C SER A 357 -9.49 -28.73 -17.64
N TYR A 358 -8.48 -28.44 -16.84
CA TYR A 358 -7.25 -29.22 -16.80
C TYR A 358 -6.89 -29.60 -15.37
N CYS A 359 -6.09 -30.66 -15.22
CA CYS A 359 -5.52 -31.04 -13.94
C CYS A 359 -4.22 -30.27 -13.69
N PHE A 360 -4.22 -29.39 -12.70
CA PHE A 360 -3.08 -28.59 -12.31
C PHE A 360 -2.39 -29.15 -11.07
N TYR A 361 -1.06 -29.23 -11.07
CA TYR A 361 -0.27 -29.63 -9.90
C TYR A 361 1.15 -29.08 -9.98
N ILE A 362 1.87 -29.09 -8.85
CA ILE A 362 3.29 -28.73 -8.82
C ILE A 362 4.12 -29.95 -9.21
N ALA A 363 5.08 -29.75 -10.11
CA ALA A 363 6.07 -30.76 -10.46
C ALA A 363 7.48 -30.18 -10.38
N ARG A 364 8.46 -31.03 -10.08
CA ARG A 364 9.88 -30.70 -10.15
C ARG A 364 10.42 -31.10 -11.52
N LEU A 365 11.11 -30.16 -12.16
CA LEU A 365 11.84 -30.41 -13.40
C LEU A 365 13.20 -31.06 -13.07
N ASP A 366 13.41 -32.24 -13.63
CA ASP A 366 14.72 -32.88 -13.79
C ASP A 366 15.17 -32.71 -15.25
N GLU A 367 16.06 -31.75 -15.49
CA GLU A 367 16.60 -31.43 -16.82
C GLU A 367 17.43 -32.59 -17.42
N HIS A 368 17.91 -33.51 -16.57
CA HIS A 368 18.83 -34.59 -16.94
C HIS A 368 18.21 -35.98 -16.82
N GLY A 369 16.88 -36.07 -16.92
CA GLY A 369 16.17 -37.33 -16.87
C GLY A 369 16.67 -38.33 -17.91
N VAL A 370 16.47 -39.63 -17.64
CA VAL A 370 16.99 -40.76 -18.46
C VAL A 370 16.63 -40.66 -19.95
N TYR A 371 15.56 -39.94 -20.29
CA TYR A 371 15.08 -39.73 -21.66
C TYR A 371 14.93 -38.24 -22.04
N GLY A 372 15.63 -37.34 -21.33
CA GLY A 372 15.47 -35.88 -21.44
C GLY A 372 14.70 -35.27 -20.26
N GLU A 373 14.26 -34.02 -20.40
CA GLU A 373 13.55 -33.27 -19.36
C GLU A 373 12.36 -34.05 -18.80
N LYS A 374 12.32 -34.25 -17.49
CA LYS A 374 11.28 -35.00 -16.80
C LYS A 374 10.61 -34.13 -15.74
N TYR A 375 9.29 -34.22 -15.66
CA TYR A 375 8.51 -33.54 -14.63
C TYR A 375 7.98 -34.58 -13.66
N ASP A 376 8.51 -34.57 -12.44
CA ASP A 376 8.07 -35.44 -11.36
C ASP A 376 7.10 -34.66 -10.46
N GLU A 377 5.87 -35.17 -10.32
CA GLU A 377 4.88 -34.54 -9.43
C GLU A 377 5.45 -34.39 -8.02
N ALA A 378 5.25 -33.21 -7.45
CA ALA A 378 5.78 -32.88 -6.14
C ALA A 378 5.16 -33.79 -5.07
N PRO A 379 5.96 -34.31 -4.13
CA PRO A 379 5.47 -35.14 -3.03
C PRO A 379 4.65 -34.32 -2.01
N GLU A 380 3.87 -35.00 -1.16
CA GLU A 380 2.93 -34.36 -0.23
C GLU A 380 3.58 -33.36 0.75
N ASP A 381 4.83 -33.58 1.12
CA ASP A 381 5.63 -32.69 1.96
C ASP A 381 5.83 -31.32 1.32
N ILE A 382 5.97 -31.23 -0.01
CA ILE A 382 6.03 -29.93 -0.70
C ILE A 382 4.73 -29.15 -0.50
N TYR A 383 3.58 -29.80 -0.58
CA TYR A 383 2.29 -29.13 -0.37
C TYR A 383 2.04 -28.76 1.09
N ALA A 384 2.54 -29.57 2.04
CA ALA A 384 2.53 -29.21 3.46
C ALA A 384 3.42 -27.99 3.73
N ASN A 385 4.59 -27.92 3.09
CA ASN A 385 5.51 -26.78 3.17
C ASN A 385 4.92 -25.53 2.51
N MET A 386 4.24 -25.65 1.36
CA MET A 386 3.46 -24.56 0.78
C MET A 386 2.46 -23.99 1.78
N ALA A 387 1.68 -24.85 2.46
CA ALA A 387 0.74 -24.41 3.49
C ALA A 387 1.42 -23.72 4.68
N LYS A 388 2.53 -24.29 5.18
CA LYS A 388 3.37 -23.68 6.22
C LYS A 388 3.84 -22.28 5.86
N TYR A 389 4.09 -22.02 4.57
CA TYR A 389 4.60 -20.74 4.08
C TYR A 389 3.55 -19.79 3.48
N GLY A 390 2.25 -20.06 3.66
CA GLY A 390 1.17 -19.18 3.23
C GLY A 390 0.68 -19.41 1.79
N LEU A 391 1.18 -20.45 1.12
CA LEU A 391 0.77 -20.91 -0.22
C LEU A 391 -0.19 -22.10 -0.16
N GLY A 392 -0.87 -22.30 0.97
CA GLY A 392 -1.75 -23.45 1.19
C GLY A 392 -3.08 -23.39 0.44
N ASN A 393 -3.54 -22.20 0.07
CA ASN A 393 -4.74 -22.03 -0.73
C ASN A 393 -4.39 -22.12 -2.23
N ARG A 394 -4.53 -23.33 -2.79
CA ARG A 394 -3.95 -23.71 -4.08
C ARG A 394 -4.64 -23.07 -5.27
N ASP A 395 -5.98 -23.03 -5.30
CA ASP A 395 -6.71 -22.49 -6.45
C ASP A 395 -6.36 -21.01 -6.70
N PRO A 396 -6.39 -20.10 -5.69
CA PRO A 396 -5.94 -18.72 -5.89
C PRO A 396 -4.48 -18.59 -6.31
N TYR A 397 -3.59 -19.39 -5.70
CA TYR A 397 -2.17 -19.36 -6.03
C TYR A 397 -1.89 -19.82 -7.47
N TYR A 398 -2.50 -20.94 -7.90
CA TYR A 398 -2.36 -21.44 -9.26
C TYR A 398 -2.97 -20.48 -10.27
N ARG A 399 -4.12 -19.85 -9.98
CA ARG A 399 -4.70 -18.82 -10.84
C ARG A 399 -3.79 -17.61 -11.00
N ALA A 400 -3.18 -17.12 -9.92
CA ALA A 400 -2.24 -16.00 -9.99
C ALA A 400 -1.01 -16.34 -10.87
N ILE A 401 -0.51 -17.58 -10.79
CA ILE A 401 0.56 -18.07 -11.67
C ILE A 401 0.10 -18.10 -13.15
N LEU A 402 -1.10 -18.61 -13.42
CA LEU A 402 -1.65 -18.71 -14.77
C LEU A 402 -1.96 -17.34 -15.38
N ASP A 403 -2.38 -16.38 -14.56
CA ASP A 403 -2.57 -14.99 -14.98
C ASP A 403 -1.24 -14.37 -15.42
N CYS A 404 -0.14 -14.65 -14.71
CA CYS A 404 1.19 -14.24 -15.17
C CYS A 404 1.53 -14.88 -16.51
N ALA A 405 1.46 -16.21 -16.58
CA ALA A 405 1.84 -17.00 -17.74
C ALA A 405 1.10 -16.56 -19.03
N THR A 406 -0.18 -16.20 -18.92
CA THR A 406 -1.04 -15.83 -20.05
C THR A 406 -1.17 -14.33 -20.30
N SER A 407 -0.49 -13.49 -19.51
CA SER A 407 -0.62 -12.03 -19.62
C SER A 407 0.15 -11.42 -20.78
N GLY A 408 1.22 -12.10 -21.24
CA GLY A 408 2.21 -11.53 -22.15
C GLY A 408 3.08 -10.42 -21.53
N ALA A 409 3.01 -10.21 -20.21
CA ALA A 409 3.88 -9.27 -19.52
C ALA A 409 5.30 -9.85 -19.36
N GLU A 410 6.33 -9.03 -19.59
CA GLU A 410 7.74 -9.43 -19.43
C GLU A 410 8.20 -9.44 -17.95
N GLY A 411 7.28 -9.21 -17.01
CA GLY A 411 7.56 -9.17 -15.58
C GLY A 411 6.34 -8.72 -14.78
N LEU A 412 6.58 -8.43 -13.50
CA LEU A 412 5.57 -7.86 -12.61
C LEU A 412 4.95 -6.60 -13.22
N ASP A 413 3.62 -6.57 -13.27
CA ASP A 413 2.82 -5.44 -13.72
C ASP A 413 1.95 -4.94 -12.56
N LEU A 414 2.31 -3.79 -11.99
CA LEU A 414 1.57 -3.14 -10.90
C LEU A 414 0.32 -2.40 -11.40
N ASP A 415 0.26 -2.08 -12.71
CA ASP A 415 -0.87 -1.37 -13.32
C ASP A 415 -2.03 -2.32 -13.64
N LYS A 416 -1.76 -3.63 -13.71
CA LYS A 416 -2.76 -4.67 -13.97
C LYS A 416 -2.94 -5.62 -12.80
N LEU A 417 -4.19 -5.80 -12.43
CA LEU A 417 -4.61 -6.70 -11.37
C LEU A 417 -5.16 -8.00 -11.95
N GLY A 418 -4.62 -9.11 -11.46
CA GLY A 418 -5.06 -10.47 -11.76
C GLY A 418 -6.05 -11.01 -10.73
N PHE A 419 -6.15 -12.33 -10.66
CA PHE A 419 -7.07 -13.05 -9.78
C PHE A 419 -6.89 -12.65 -8.31
N ASN A 420 -8.01 -12.50 -7.60
CA ASN A 420 -8.04 -12.07 -6.20
C ASN A 420 -7.24 -10.79 -5.93
N ASN A 421 -7.22 -9.85 -6.89
CA ASN A 421 -6.58 -8.55 -6.73
C ASN A 421 -5.06 -8.63 -6.52
N ILE A 422 -4.45 -9.72 -6.97
CA ILE A 422 -3.01 -9.90 -6.98
C ILE A 422 -2.48 -9.34 -8.30
N PRO A 423 -1.56 -8.37 -8.31
CA PRO A 423 -0.90 -7.87 -9.50
C PRO A 423 -0.35 -8.97 -10.38
N VAL A 424 -0.50 -8.77 -11.68
CA VAL A 424 -0.08 -9.73 -12.68
C VAL A 424 1.42 -9.99 -12.54
N CYS A 425 1.82 -11.26 -12.58
CA CYS A 425 3.20 -11.71 -12.38
C CYS A 425 3.80 -11.49 -10.98
N PHE A 426 2.97 -11.21 -9.96
CA PHE A 426 3.44 -11.28 -8.58
C PHE A 426 3.88 -12.70 -8.18
N PHE A 427 3.10 -13.72 -8.56
CA PHE A 427 3.54 -15.12 -8.50
C PHE A 427 3.90 -15.58 -9.91
N ASP A 428 5.19 -15.76 -10.14
CA ASP A 428 5.81 -16.01 -11.44
C ASP A 428 6.42 -17.42 -11.52
N LEU A 429 5.90 -18.38 -10.74
CA LEU A 429 6.31 -19.76 -10.86
C LEU A 429 6.08 -20.23 -12.30
N PRO A 430 7.09 -20.74 -13.04
CA PRO A 430 6.89 -21.03 -14.45
C PRO A 430 5.85 -22.14 -14.66
N ALA A 431 4.95 -21.93 -15.62
CA ALA A 431 3.82 -22.81 -15.89
C ALA A 431 3.96 -23.53 -17.24
N TYR A 432 3.69 -24.83 -17.27
CA TYR A 432 3.90 -25.69 -18.44
C TYR A 432 2.71 -26.62 -18.71
N TRP A 433 2.43 -26.85 -19.99
CA TRP A 433 1.62 -27.95 -20.47
C TRP A 433 2.41 -29.24 -20.45
N LEU A 434 1.81 -30.34 -19.98
CA LEU A 434 2.26 -31.70 -20.24
C LEU A 434 1.29 -32.40 -21.19
N GLU A 435 1.84 -32.92 -22.28
CA GLU A 435 1.10 -33.57 -23.35
C GLU A 435 1.72 -34.94 -23.66
N ARG A 436 0.93 -35.83 -24.30
CA ARG A 436 1.51 -37.05 -24.88
C ARG A 436 2.44 -36.66 -26.03
N ASN A 437 3.61 -37.27 -26.07
CA ASN A 437 4.49 -37.12 -27.21
C ASN A 437 4.08 -38.11 -28.31
N ASP A 438 3.24 -37.63 -29.24
CA ASP A 438 2.75 -38.43 -30.37
C ASP A 438 3.72 -38.38 -31.58
N GLY A 439 4.97 -37.97 -31.38
CA GLY A 439 6.01 -37.97 -32.41
C GLY A 439 6.21 -39.36 -33.03
N PRO A 440 6.49 -39.47 -34.35
CA PRO A 440 6.74 -40.76 -35.02
C PRO A 440 7.83 -41.60 -34.34
N GLU A 441 8.84 -40.95 -33.79
CA GLU A 441 9.96 -41.52 -33.03
C GLU A 441 9.57 -42.04 -31.63
N CYS A 442 8.46 -41.55 -31.06
CA CYS A 442 7.91 -41.97 -29.77
C CYS A 442 6.81 -43.02 -29.89
N THR A 443 6.20 -43.17 -31.08
CA THR A 443 5.08 -44.07 -31.36
C THR A 443 5.45 -45.27 -32.24
N SER A 444 6.68 -45.31 -32.77
CA SER A 444 7.23 -46.40 -33.58
C SER A 444 7.60 -47.64 -32.75
N ASN A 445 7.06 -48.80 -33.14
CA ASN A 445 7.43 -50.12 -32.57
C ASN A 445 8.88 -50.56 -32.92
N PHE A 446 9.59 -49.80 -33.74
CA PHE A 446 10.98 -50.07 -34.12
C PHE A 446 11.94 -49.20 -33.30
N VAL A 447 12.56 -49.84 -32.30
CA VAL A 447 13.82 -49.50 -31.62
C VAL A 447 14.31 -48.06 -31.82
N ASN A 448 13.84 -47.14 -30.98
CA ASN A 448 14.67 -46.03 -30.53
C ASN A 448 14.46 -45.82 -29.04
N LYS A 449 15.49 -46.17 -28.27
CA LYS A 449 15.48 -46.22 -26.79
C LYS A 449 15.60 -44.84 -26.13
N ALA A 450 15.24 -43.75 -26.81
CA ALA A 450 15.50 -42.40 -26.29
C ALA A 450 14.46 -41.37 -26.76
N CYS A 451 13.17 -41.66 -26.59
CA CYS A 451 12.13 -40.65 -26.80
C CYS A 451 11.33 -40.49 -25.50
N ASN A 452 11.22 -39.24 -25.03
CA ASN A 452 10.41 -38.93 -23.86
C ASN A 452 8.92 -39.06 -24.22
N PRO A 453 8.14 -39.94 -23.55
CA PRO A 453 6.73 -40.14 -23.85
C PRO A 453 5.87 -38.90 -23.52
N THR A 454 6.45 -37.90 -22.86
CA THR A 454 5.80 -36.64 -22.51
C THR A 454 6.49 -35.50 -23.22
N LYS A 455 5.70 -34.60 -23.80
CA LYS A 455 6.17 -33.32 -24.31
C LYS A 455 5.75 -32.21 -23.34
N SER A 456 6.65 -31.30 -23.03
CA SER A 456 6.36 -30.08 -22.28
C SER A 456 6.35 -28.85 -23.20
N SER A 457 5.51 -27.86 -22.90
CA SER A 457 5.60 -26.53 -23.52
C SER A 457 5.13 -25.46 -22.54
N PRO A 458 5.68 -24.23 -22.58
CA PRO A 458 5.20 -23.15 -21.72
C PRO A 458 3.72 -22.86 -21.94
N ILE A 459 3.01 -22.50 -20.87
CA ILE A 459 1.69 -21.87 -20.98
C ILE A 459 1.95 -20.38 -21.29
N ALA A 460 1.50 -19.90 -22.44
CA ALA A 460 1.65 -18.52 -22.91
C ALA A 460 0.35 -18.01 -23.53
#